data_AF-A0A853CQ36-F1
#
_entry.id   AF-A0A853CQ36-F1
#
_cell.length_a   1.000
_cell.length_b   1.000
_cell.length_c   1.000
_cell.angle_alpha   90.00
_cell.angle_beta   90.00
_cell.angle_gamma   90.00
#
_symmetry.space_group_name_H-M   'P 1'
#
loop_
_entity.id
_entity.type
_entity.pdbx_description
1 polymer ?
#
loop_
_entity_poly.entity_id
_entity_poly.type
_entity_poly.pdbx_seq_one_letter_code
_entity_poly.pdbx_strand_id
1 'polypeptide(L)'
;MTAGHAGWSAAAGRPFRATAPDGTTHELVLSRVSDVTGSAGWVSYALSFTAAPDAQVGQQTYALTGPGIAEDVFLVPSGRSDDALTLDAVFTDRDEETP
;
A
#
# COMPACT_ATOMS: atom_id res chain seq x y z
N MET A 1 -10.61 -1.54 11.59
CA MET A 1 -10.05 -0.17 11.58
C MET A 1 -9.00 -0.16 10.50
N THR A 2 -9.05 0.82 9.60
CA THR A 2 -7.97 1.06 8.63
C THR A 2 -6.76 1.62 9.35
N ALA A 3 -5.57 1.22 8.94
CA ALA A 3 -4.32 1.74 9.44
C ALA A 3 -4.13 3.14 8.87
N GLY A 4 -4.01 4.11 9.77
CA GLY A 4 -3.60 5.46 9.38
C GLY A 4 -2.14 5.50 8.93
N HIS A 5 -1.70 6.67 8.49
CA HIS A 5 -0.33 6.90 8.02
C HIS A 5 0.75 6.39 8.99
N ALA A 6 0.57 6.58 10.30
CA ALA A 6 1.52 6.12 11.32
C ALA A 6 1.66 4.58 11.35
N GLY A 7 0.56 3.85 11.14
CA GLY A 7 0.57 2.39 11.08
C GLY A 7 1.33 1.89 9.85
N TRP A 8 1.04 2.47 8.70
CA TRP A 8 1.77 2.17 7.46
C TRP A 8 3.25 2.54 7.54
N SER A 9 3.58 3.69 8.11
CA SER A 9 4.96 4.15 8.29
C SER A 9 5.76 3.20 9.20
N ALA A 10 5.13 2.70 10.28
CA ALA A 10 5.76 1.70 11.15
C ALA A 10 5.98 0.33 10.47
N ALA A 11 5.23 0.04 9.41
CA ALA A 11 5.35 -1.17 8.61
C ALA A 11 6.31 -1.04 7.40
N ALA A 12 6.94 0.13 7.19
CA ALA A 12 7.89 0.32 6.10
C ALA A 12 9.08 -0.66 6.18
N GLY A 13 9.51 -1.16 5.02
CA GLY A 13 10.53 -2.19 4.86
C GLY A 13 10.08 -3.62 5.19
N ARG A 14 8.81 -3.83 5.56
CA ARG A 14 8.29 -5.15 5.99
C ARG A 14 7.51 -5.84 4.86
N PRO A 15 7.47 -7.19 4.86
CA PRO A 15 6.71 -7.95 3.89
C PRO A 15 5.21 -7.97 4.22
N PHE A 16 4.41 -8.04 3.16
CA PHE A 16 2.96 -8.22 3.17
C PHE A 16 2.58 -9.34 2.22
N ARG A 17 1.56 -10.12 2.60
CA ARG A 17 0.85 -11.00 1.68
C ARG A 17 -0.29 -10.22 1.05
N ALA A 18 -0.31 -10.13 -0.27
CA ALA A 18 -1.41 -9.56 -1.05
C ALA A 18 -2.25 -10.67 -1.65
N THR A 19 -3.55 -10.72 -1.32
CA THR A 19 -4.48 -11.73 -1.86
C THR A 19 -5.43 -11.07 -2.85
N ALA A 20 -5.41 -11.54 -4.09
CA ALA A 20 -6.29 -11.11 -5.17
C ALA A 20 -7.72 -11.64 -4.97
N PRO A 21 -8.73 -11.06 -5.65
CA PRO A 21 -10.12 -11.55 -5.56
C PRO A 21 -10.31 -13.00 -6.03
N ASP A 22 -9.44 -13.50 -6.91
CA ASP A 22 -9.44 -14.90 -7.37
C ASP A 22 -8.74 -15.86 -6.39
N GLY A 23 -8.21 -15.35 -5.27
CA GLY A 23 -7.48 -16.11 -4.26
C GLY A 23 -5.98 -16.23 -4.52
N THR A 24 -5.46 -15.73 -5.65
CA THR A 24 -4.02 -15.71 -5.93
C THR A 24 -3.30 -14.85 -4.90
N THR A 25 -2.13 -15.31 -4.42
CA THR A 25 -1.35 -14.57 -3.41
C THR A 25 0.00 -14.14 -3.96
N HIS A 26 0.45 -12.95 -3.55
CA HIS A 26 1.76 -12.40 -3.87
C HIS A 26 2.45 -11.89 -2.61
N GLU A 27 3.78 -11.96 -2.57
CA GLU A 27 4.57 -11.29 -1.56
C GLU A 27 4.99 -9.91 -2.06
N LEU A 28 4.68 -8.89 -1.27
CA LEU A 28 5.04 -7.50 -1.52
C LEU A 28 5.87 -7.00 -0.34
N VAL A 29 6.80 -6.08 -0.58
CA VAL A 29 7.48 -5.34 0.49
C VAL A 29 7.05 -3.89 0.42
N LEU A 30 6.60 -3.33 1.54
CA LEU A 30 6.30 -1.89 1.62
C LEU A 30 7.61 -1.10 1.60
N SER A 31 8.04 -0.67 0.42
CA SER A 31 9.33 -0.01 0.24
C SER A 31 9.34 1.44 0.74
N ARG A 32 8.19 2.14 0.63
CA ARG A 32 8.08 3.55 0.99
C ARG A 32 6.65 3.92 1.41
N VAL A 33 6.56 4.84 2.35
CA VAL A 33 5.37 5.63 2.65
C VAL A 33 5.73 7.09 2.40
N SER A 34 4.91 7.84 1.66
CA SER A 34 5.16 9.26 1.46
C SER A 34 4.92 10.05 2.74
N ASP A 35 5.38 11.30 2.76
CA ASP A 35 4.91 12.26 3.75
C ASP A 35 3.39 12.48 3.57
N VAL A 36 2.72 12.86 4.65
CA VAL A 36 1.31 13.28 4.60
C VAL A 36 1.23 14.67 3.97
N THR A 37 0.36 14.83 2.98
CA THR A 37 -0.02 16.12 2.44
C THR A 37 -1.43 16.46 2.89
N GLY A 38 -1.60 17.61 3.55
CA GLY A 38 -2.90 18.10 4.02
C GLY A 38 -3.39 19.29 3.21
N SER A 39 -4.68 19.30 2.85
CA SER A 39 -5.35 20.48 2.26
C SER A 39 -6.85 20.45 2.50
N ALA A 40 -7.41 21.59 2.94
CA ALA A 40 -8.85 21.80 3.09
C ALA A 40 -9.60 20.71 3.90
N GLY A 41 -9.02 20.24 5.00
CA GLY A 41 -9.62 19.20 5.86
C GLY A 41 -9.50 17.78 5.31
N TRP A 42 -8.54 17.53 4.42
CA TRP A 42 -8.19 16.21 3.91
C TRP A 42 -6.71 15.95 4.09
N VAL A 43 -6.37 14.71 4.38
CA VAL A 43 -5.00 14.18 4.42
C VAL A 43 -4.84 13.12 3.35
N SER A 44 -3.75 13.21 2.59
CA SER A 44 -3.39 12.23 1.56
C SER A 44 -1.97 11.73 1.77
N TYR A 45 -1.74 10.47 1.48
CA TYR A 45 -0.41 9.86 1.44
C TYR A 45 -0.40 8.68 0.46
N ALA A 46 0.78 8.33 -0.02
CA ALA A 46 0.99 7.21 -0.92
C ALA A 46 1.83 6.11 -0.27
N LEU A 47 1.55 4.86 -0.64
CA LEU A 47 2.34 3.68 -0.32
C LEU A 47 2.98 3.17 -1.61
N SER A 48 4.26 2.82 -1.56
CA SER A 48 4.95 2.15 -2.66
C SER A 48 5.42 0.78 -2.22
N PHE A 49 4.94 -0.25 -2.91
CA PHE A 49 5.30 -1.64 -2.72
C PHE A 49 6.24 -2.13 -3.82
N THR A 50 7.11 -3.07 -3.50
CA THR A 50 7.93 -3.79 -4.46
C THR A 50 7.61 -5.28 -4.44
N ALA A 51 7.53 -5.88 -5.62
CA ALA A 51 7.43 -7.32 -5.85
C ALA A 51 8.59 -7.79 -6.73
N ALA A 52 8.75 -9.11 -6.87
CA ALA A 52 9.65 -9.69 -7.86
C ALA A 52 9.32 -9.16 -9.28
N PRO A 53 10.33 -8.98 -10.15
CA PRO A 53 10.14 -8.35 -11.47
C PRO A 53 9.20 -9.15 -12.38
N ASP A 54 9.15 -10.47 -12.21
CA ASP A 54 8.29 -11.42 -12.94
C ASP A 54 6.92 -11.65 -12.28
N ALA A 55 6.66 -11.03 -11.12
CA ALA A 55 5.39 -11.17 -10.43
C ALA A 55 4.23 -10.69 -11.31
N GLN A 56 3.17 -11.50 -11.38
CA GLN A 56 1.97 -11.22 -12.16
C GLN A 56 0.96 -10.40 -11.35
N VAL A 57 1.40 -9.28 -10.80
CA VAL A 57 0.56 -8.37 -10.01
C VAL A 57 -0.01 -7.29 -10.91
N GLY A 58 -1.33 -7.18 -10.96
CA GLY A 58 -2.06 -6.24 -11.82
C GLY A 58 -2.69 -5.10 -11.03
N GLN A 59 -3.33 -4.17 -11.74
CA GLN A 59 -4.11 -3.11 -11.12
C GLN A 59 -5.44 -3.66 -10.59
N GLN A 60 -5.60 -3.73 -9.27
CA GLN A 60 -6.84 -4.15 -8.61
C GLN A 60 -6.77 -3.93 -7.09
N THR A 61 -7.86 -4.23 -6.40
CA THR A 61 -7.88 -4.31 -4.93
C THR A 61 -7.35 -5.65 -4.47
N TYR A 62 -6.40 -5.61 -3.53
CA TYR A 62 -5.85 -6.78 -2.86
C TYR A 62 -6.12 -6.71 -1.36
N ALA A 63 -6.48 -7.84 -0.74
CA ALA A 63 -6.46 -7.97 0.71
C ALA A 63 -5.00 -8.10 1.16
N LEU A 64 -4.44 -7.03 1.73
CA LEU A 64 -3.09 -6.99 2.29
C LEU A 64 -3.14 -7.45 3.74
N THR A 65 -2.33 -8.46 4.07
CA THR A 65 -2.12 -8.91 5.44
C THR A 65 -0.63 -8.88 5.76
N GLY A 66 -0.26 -8.22 6.85
CA GLY A 66 1.13 -7.97 7.23
C GLY A 66 1.22 -7.36 8.62
N PRO A 67 2.34 -6.71 8.98
CA PRO A 67 2.72 -6.22 10.32
C PRO A 67 1.62 -5.54 11.17
N GLY A 68 0.69 -6.32 11.73
CA GLY A 68 -0.48 -5.81 12.44
C GLY A 68 -1.53 -5.13 11.55
N ILE A 69 -1.44 -5.27 10.23
CA ILE A 69 -2.32 -4.64 9.24
C ILE A 69 -3.04 -5.73 8.44
N ALA A 70 -4.35 -5.56 8.26
CA ALA A 70 -5.21 -6.44 7.48
C ALA A 70 -6.29 -5.61 6.76
N GLU A 71 -6.01 -5.18 5.53
CA GLU A 71 -6.79 -4.17 4.80
C GLU A 71 -6.84 -4.41 3.30
N ASP A 72 -7.95 -4.02 2.69
CA ASP A 72 -8.12 -3.99 1.24
C ASP A 72 -7.48 -2.74 0.66
N VAL A 73 -6.50 -2.91 -0.23
CA VAL A 73 -5.74 -1.81 -0.84
C VAL A 73 -5.78 -1.92 -2.35
N PHE A 74 -6.16 -0.84 -3.01
CA PHE A 74 -6.10 -0.72 -4.47
C PHE A 74 -4.67 -0.40 -4.91
N LEU A 75 -4.02 -1.37 -5.55
CA LEU A 75 -2.65 -1.25 -6.02
C LEU A 75 -2.63 -1.02 -7.53
N VAL A 76 -1.71 -0.16 -7.99
CA VAL A 76 -1.48 0.13 -9.41
C VAL A 76 0.00 -0.10 -9.71
N PRO A 77 0.36 -0.97 -10.67
CA PRO A 77 1.73 -1.04 -11.17
C PRO A 77 2.20 0.32 -11.70
N SER A 78 3.29 0.85 -11.15
CA SER A 78 3.82 2.17 -11.52
C SER A 78 5.17 2.13 -12.22
N GLY A 79 5.87 0.99 -12.14
CA GLY A 79 7.13 0.79 -12.86
C GLY A 79 7.62 -0.65 -12.78
N ARG A 80 8.42 -1.05 -13.76
CA ARG A 80 9.11 -2.35 -13.76
C ARG A 80 10.56 -2.13 -14.18
N SER A 81 11.48 -2.73 -13.43
CA SER A 81 12.89 -2.84 -13.76
C SER A 81 13.29 -4.32 -13.80
N ASP A 82 14.57 -4.58 -14.08
CA ASP A 82 15.14 -5.93 -14.02
C ASP A 82 15.15 -6.49 -12.59
N ASP A 83 15.09 -5.62 -11.57
CA ASP A 83 15.17 -6.00 -10.16
C ASP A 83 13.82 -6.10 -9.46
N ALA A 84 12.82 -5.32 -9.90
CA ALA A 84 11.53 -5.26 -9.21
C ALA A 84 10.36 -4.76 -10.07
N LEU A 85 9.16 -5.18 -9.67
CA LEU A 85 7.90 -4.51 -10.02
C LEU A 85 7.52 -3.55 -8.88
N THR A 86 7.28 -2.28 -9.20
CA THR A 86 6.80 -1.27 -8.25
C THR A 86 5.30 -1.08 -8.40
N LEU A 87 4.59 -1.01 -7.27
CA LEU A 87 3.16 -0.75 -7.21
C LEU A 87 2.88 0.37 -6.22
N ASP A 88 1.98 1.27 -6.58
CA ASP A 88 1.56 2.37 -5.71
C ASP A 88 0.10 2.24 -5.29
N ALA A 89 -0.19 2.71 -4.08
CA ALA A 89 -1.53 2.98 -3.59
C ALA A 89 -1.59 4.40 -3.04
N VAL A 90 -2.72 5.09 -3.23
CA VAL A 90 -2.95 6.42 -2.67
C VAL A 90 -4.13 6.36 -1.72
N PHE A 91 -3.90 6.85 -0.51
CA PHE A 91 -4.90 7.01 0.52
C PHE A 91 -5.26 8.48 0.62
N THR A 92 -6.54 8.76 0.80
CA THR A 92 -7.04 10.10 1.10
C THR A 92 -8.18 9.95 2.08
N ASP A 93 -8.05 10.60 3.22
CA ASP A 93 -9.03 10.58 4.29
C ASP A 93 -9.36 12.01 4.72
N ARG A 94 -10.50 12.19 5.37
CA ARG A 94 -10.75 13.48 6.03
C ARG A 94 -9.76 13.64 7.16
N ASP A 95 -9.24 14.85 7.29
CA ASP A 95 -8.55 15.27 8.51
C ASP A 95 -9.64 15.36 9.59
N GLU A 96 -9.89 14.27 10.28
CA GLU A 96 -10.73 14.29 11.48
C GLU A 96 -9.96 15.04 12.56
N GLU A 97 -9.96 16.38 12.47
CA GLU A 97 -9.70 17.25 13.61
C GLU A 97 -10.67 16.77 14.70
N THR A 98 -10.13 16.05 15.68
CA THR A 98 -10.89 15.61 16.84
C THR A 98 -11.39 16.87 17.54
N PRO A 99 -12.72 17.08 17.67
CA PRO A 99 -13.26 18.26 18.33
C PRO A 99 -12.91 18.34 19.82
#